data_AF-A0A832IWF5-F1
#
_entry.id   AF-A0A832IWF5-F1
#
_cell.length_a   1.000
_cell.length_b   1.000
_cell.length_c   1.000
_cell.angle_alpha   90.00
_cell.angle_beta   90.00
_cell.angle_gamma   90.00
#
_symmetry.space_group_name_H-M   'P 1'
#
loop_
_entity.id
_entity.type
_entity.pdbx_description
1 polymer ?
#
loop_
_entity_poly.entity_id
_entity_poly.type
_entity_poly.pdbx_seq_one_letter_code
_entity_poly.pdbx_strand_id
1 'polypeptide(L)'
;GKAFISVSLFTKADNTKIDAYATAISVMPKEKAFAFLDKHKEIGYMLMTQDKKVHYGNLEGLVTLEWLEKSDNATNAKTNTNKSTNTAIKSNLNQPPCTHPNAMKK
;
A
#
# COMPACT_ATOMS: atom_id res chain seq x y z
N GLY A 1 -17.98 -5.77 8.32
CA GLY A 1 -16.95 -6.30 7.39
C GLY A 1 -15.89 -5.23 7.16
N LYS A 2 -14.69 -5.60 6.69
CA LYS A 2 -13.63 -4.62 6.35
C LYS A 2 -14.11 -3.72 5.22
N ALA A 3 -13.98 -2.40 5.39
CA ALA A 3 -14.45 -1.42 4.41
C ALA A 3 -13.58 -1.38 3.13
N PHE A 4 -12.31 -1.75 3.28
CA PHE A 4 -11.31 -1.70 2.21
C PHE A 4 -10.68 -3.07 2.00
N ILE A 5 -10.40 -3.42 0.75
CA ILE A 5 -9.64 -4.60 0.35
C ILE A 5 -8.14 -4.30 0.41
N SER A 6 -7.75 -3.11 -0.02
CA SER A 6 -6.35 -2.65 -0.03
C SER A 6 -6.27 -1.18 0.34
N VAL A 7 -5.22 -0.82 1.07
CA VAL A 7 -4.92 0.53 1.53
C VAL A 7 -3.46 0.79 1.19
N SER A 8 -3.21 1.81 0.38
CA SER A 8 -1.87 2.29 0.06
C SER A 8 -1.80 3.77 0.39
N LEU A 9 -0.78 4.13 1.17
CA LEU A 9 -0.54 5.50 1.60
C LEU A 9 0.85 5.93 1.15
N PHE A 10 0.97 7.17 0.74
CA PHE A 10 2.17 7.78 0.19
C PHE A 10 2.46 9.06 0.96
N THR A 11 3.70 9.22 1.39
CA THR A 11 4.14 10.44 2.07
C THR A 11 5.64 10.62 1.86
N LYS A 12 6.13 11.85 2.03
CA LYS A 12 7.57 12.14 2.10
C LYS A 12 8.13 11.98 3.52
N ALA A 13 7.27 11.66 4.49
CA ALA A 13 7.58 11.56 5.90
C ALA A 13 7.96 10.12 6.34
N ASP A 14 8.00 9.90 7.66
CA ASP A 14 8.40 8.66 8.32
C ASP A 14 7.48 7.47 8.01
N ASN A 15 8.08 6.39 7.51
CA ASN A 15 7.42 5.13 7.18
C ASN A 15 6.75 4.45 8.39
N THR A 16 7.24 4.71 9.61
CA THR A 16 6.64 4.16 10.83
C THR A 16 5.25 4.73 11.07
N LYS A 17 5.09 6.04 10.86
CA LYS A 17 3.80 6.72 11.03
C LYS A 17 2.82 6.29 9.94
N ILE A 18 3.29 6.14 8.71
CA ILE A 18 2.41 5.77 7.59
C ILE A 18 1.89 4.35 7.71
N ASP A 19 2.69 3.41 8.23
CA ASP A 19 2.25 2.03 8.47
C ASP A 19 1.18 1.96 9.57
N ALA A 20 1.34 2.72 10.65
CA ALA A 20 0.34 2.86 11.70
C ALA A 20 -0.98 3.45 11.14
N TYR A 21 -0.89 4.47 10.28
CA TYR A 21 -2.06 5.05 9.62
C TYR A 21 -2.74 4.05 8.67
N ALA A 22 -1.98 3.29 7.88
CA ALA A 22 -2.54 2.28 6.99
C ALA A 22 -3.29 1.19 7.78
N THR A 23 -2.70 0.73 8.88
CA THR A 23 -3.32 -0.23 9.80
C THR A 23 -4.61 0.33 10.38
N ALA A 24 -4.58 1.57 10.87
CA ALA A 24 -5.77 2.23 11.41
C ALA A 24 -6.85 2.33 10.33
N ILE A 25 -6.52 2.82 9.13
CA ILE A 25 -7.45 3.04 8.00
C ILE A 25 -8.12 1.72 7.59
N SER A 26 -7.38 0.62 7.59
CA SER A 26 -7.88 -0.71 7.24
C SER A 26 -9.02 -1.20 8.15
N VAL A 27 -9.05 -0.75 9.41
CA VAL A 27 -10.06 -1.16 10.40
C VAL A 27 -11.14 -0.11 10.65
N MET A 28 -10.97 1.13 10.17
CA MET A 28 -11.99 2.17 10.36
C MET A 28 -13.21 1.96 9.46
N PRO A 29 -14.38 2.48 9.87
CA PRO A 29 -15.46 2.77 8.95
C PRO A 29 -15.03 3.73 7.84
N LYS A 30 -15.61 3.54 6.65
CA LYS A 30 -15.29 4.30 5.43
C LYS A 30 -15.32 5.81 5.64
N GLU A 31 -16.38 6.35 6.25
CA GLU A 31 -16.54 7.79 6.51
C GLU A 31 -15.44 8.36 7.39
N LYS A 32 -15.04 7.63 8.44
CA LYS A 32 -13.97 8.05 9.35
C LYS A 32 -12.60 8.03 8.68
N ALA A 33 -12.36 7.03 7.84
CA ALA A 33 -11.13 6.95 7.05
C ALA A 33 -10.99 8.16 6.11
N PHE A 34 -12.06 8.52 5.38
CA PHE A 34 -12.02 9.71 4.51
C PHE A 34 -11.88 11.01 5.30
N ALA A 35 -12.59 11.17 6.41
CA ALA A 35 -12.45 12.35 7.27
C ALA A 35 -11.05 12.47 7.90
N PHE A 36 -10.37 11.34 8.16
CA PHE A 36 -8.99 11.34 8.60
C PHE A 36 -8.06 11.79 7.47
N LEU A 37 -8.19 11.22 6.28
CA LEU A 37 -7.36 11.55 5.12
C LEU A 37 -7.53 13.01 4.67
N ASP A 38 -8.74 13.57 4.77
CA ASP A 38 -9.01 14.97 4.42
C ASP A 38 -8.28 15.96 5.35
N LYS A 39 -8.06 15.57 6.62
CA LYS A 39 -7.29 16.37 7.59
C LYS A 39 -5.78 16.32 7.33
N HIS A 40 -5.30 15.28 6.66
CA HIS A 40 -3.88 15.02 6.42
C HIS A 40 -3.52 15.23 4.95
N LYS A 41 -3.46 16.50 4.53
CA LYS A 41 -3.18 16.88 3.13
C LYS A 41 -1.80 16.46 2.64
N GLU A 42 -0.88 16.19 3.56
CA GLU A 42 0.47 15.69 3.31
C GLU A 42 0.54 14.19 2.97
N ILE A 43 -0.59 13.47 3.09
CA ILE A 43 -0.68 12.05 2.81
C ILE A 43 -1.45 11.86 1.50
N GLY A 44 -0.75 11.33 0.50
CA GLY A 44 -1.36 10.75 -0.68
C GLY A 44 -1.95 9.38 -0.35
N TYR A 45 -3.08 9.03 -0.94
CA TYR A 45 -3.71 7.74 -0.67
C TYR A 45 -4.29 7.11 -1.92
N MET A 46 -4.35 5.78 -1.90
CA MET A 46 -5.08 4.95 -2.84
C MET A 46 -5.76 3.82 -2.05
N LEU A 47 -7.09 3.80 -2.08
CA LEU A 47 -7.94 2.88 -1.34
C LEU A 47 -8.76 2.07 -2.33
N MET A 48 -8.79 0.76 -2.15
CA MET A 48 -9.66 -0.13 -2.94
C MET A 48 -10.82 -0.62 -2.06
N THR A 49 -12.05 -0.31 -2.45
CA THR A 49 -13.25 -0.79 -1.74
C THR A 49 -13.67 -2.18 -2.23
N GLN A 50 -14.57 -2.81 -1.48
CA GLN A 50 -15.15 -4.11 -1.86
C GLN A 50 -15.89 -4.07 -3.20
N ASP A 51 -16.40 -2.89 -3.59
CA ASP A 51 -17.09 -2.65 -4.86
C ASP A 51 -16.14 -2.56 -6.06
N LYS A 52 -14.86 -2.93 -5.88
CA LYS A 52 -13.78 -2.81 -6.88
C LYS A 52 -13.55 -1.37 -7.37
N LYS A 53 -13.98 -0.39 -6.58
CA LYS A 53 -13.73 1.03 -6.86
C LYS A 53 -12.44 1.46 -6.18
N VAL A 54 -11.61 2.17 -6.93
CA VAL A 54 -10.39 2.79 -6.42
C VAL A 54 -10.69 4.25 -6.10
N HIS A 55 -10.45 4.64 -4.86
CA HIS A 55 -10.49 6.02 -4.40
C HIS A 55 -9.07 6.51 -4.17
N TYR A 56 -8.69 7.63 -4.76
CA TYR A 56 -7.36 8.20 -4.60
C TYR A 56 -7.43 9.72 -4.38
N GLY A 57 -6.37 10.28 -3.78
CA GLY A 57 -6.29 11.70 -3.49
C GLY A 57 -4.88 12.11 -3.03
N ASN A 58 -4.59 13.40 -3.14
CA ASN A 58 -3.34 14.04 -2.71
C ASN A 58 -2.06 13.36 -3.25
N LEU A 59 -2.11 12.83 -4.47
CA LEU A 59 -1.00 12.11 -5.08
C LEU A 59 0.01 13.02 -5.79
N GLU A 60 -0.38 14.25 -6.07
CA GLU A 60 0.44 15.23 -6.78
C GLU A 60 1.76 15.50 -6.03
N GLY A 61 2.87 15.36 -6.76
CA GLY A 61 4.22 15.56 -6.18
C GLY A 61 4.69 14.46 -5.23
N LEU A 62 3.93 13.36 -5.10
CA LEU A 62 4.33 12.13 -4.40
C LEU A 62 4.58 10.98 -5.38
N VAL A 63 3.65 10.76 -6.31
CA VAL A 63 3.68 9.63 -7.25
C VAL A 63 3.07 10.02 -8.59
N THR A 64 3.66 9.53 -9.67
CA THR A 64 3.08 9.62 -11.02
C THR A 64 2.31 8.34 -11.28
N LEU A 65 0.99 8.45 -11.51
CA LEU A 65 0.16 7.31 -11.88
C LEU A 65 0.05 7.22 -13.40
N GLU A 66 0.37 6.05 -13.95
CA GLU A 66 0.10 5.68 -15.33
C GLU A 66 -0.84 4.47 -15.33
N TRP A 67 -2.03 4.65 -15.88
CA TRP A 67 -3.00 3.56 -16.02
C TRP A 67 -2.70 2.82 -17.31
N LEU A 68 -2.15 1.61 -17.19
CA LEU A 68 -1.99 0.75 -18.34
C LEU A 68 -3.34 0.13 -18.69
N GLU A 69 -3.92 0.53 -19.81
CA GLU A 69 -5.10 -0.15 -20.33
C GLU A 69 -4.70 -1.59 -20.69
N LYS A 70 -5.36 -2.54 -20.04
CA LYS A 70 -5.13 -3.94 -20.30
C LYS A 70 -5.75 -4.28 -21.66
N SER A 71 -4.93 -4.27 -22.71
CA SER A 71 -5.35 -4.86 -23.98
C SER A 71 -5.46 -6.38 -23.79
N ASP A 72 -6.66 -6.92 -23.79
CA ASP A 72 -6.92 -8.38 -23.70
C ASP A 72 -6.53 -9.14 -24.98
N ASN A 73 -5.48 -8.72 -25.69
CA ASN A 73 -4.84 -9.52 -26.72
C ASN A 73 -3.68 -10.31 -26.10
N ALA A 74 -4.04 -11.45 -25.50
CA ALA A 74 -3.08 -12.52 -25.26
C ALA A 74 -2.59 -13.09 -26.61
N THR A 75 -1.73 -12.36 -27.32
CA THR A 75 -0.97 -12.91 -28.45
C THR A 75 0.46 -13.14 -27.98
N ASN A 76 0.80 -14.42 -27.86
CA ASN A 76 2.16 -14.89 -27.62
C ASN A 76 3.11 -14.29 -28.67
N ALA A 77 3.87 -13.27 -28.32
CA ALA A 77 5.03 -12.84 -29.09
C ALA A 77 6.25 -12.89 -28.18
N LYS A 78 6.99 -13.99 -28.26
CA LYS A 78 8.38 -14.04 -27.83
C LYS A 78 9.14 -12.98 -28.63
N THR A 79 9.70 -11.99 -27.97
CA THR A 79 10.85 -11.27 -28.53
C THR A 79 11.85 -11.03 -27.41
N ASN A 80 12.96 -11.74 -27.50
CA ASN A 80 14.16 -11.54 -26.69
C ASN A 80 14.64 -10.10 -26.88
N THR A 81 14.88 -9.38 -25.79
CA THR A 81 15.87 -8.30 -25.80
C THR A 81 16.63 -8.35 -24.49
N ASN A 82 17.87 -8.84 -24.58
CA ASN A 82 18.84 -8.84 -23.51
C ASN A 82 19.11 -7.40 -23.06
N LYS A 83 18.75 -7.06 -21.82
CA LYS A 83 19.47 -6.02 -21.09
C LYS A 83 19.67 -6.47 -19.64
N SER A 84 20.90 -6.90 -19.40
CA SER A 84 21.46 -7.22 -18.10
C SER A 84 21.41 -5.99 -17.20
N THR A 85 20.66 -6.09 -16.11
CA THR A 85 21.04 -5.49 -14.83
C THR A 85 20.74 -6.51 -13.75
N ASN A 86 21.80 -7.21 -13.38
CA ASN A 86 21.88 -8.11 -12.25
C ASN A 86 21.69 -7.28 -10.97
N THR A 87 20.54 -7.39 -10.30
CA THR A 87 20.44 -7.04 -8.88
C THR A 87 19.49 -8.03 -8.23
N ALA A 88 20.10 -8.88 -7.42
CA ALA A 88 19.46 -9.95 -6.68
C ALA A 88 18.22 -9.44 -5.93
N ILE A 89 17.08 -10.10 -6.16
CA ILE A 89 15.93 -10.08 -5.26
C ILE A 89 16.44 -10.66 -3.93
N LYS A 90 16.84 -9.79 -3.00
CA LYS A 90 17.31 -10.19 -1.68
C LYS A 90 16.20 -10.00 -0.65
N SER A 91 15.87 -11.16 -0.08
CA SER A 91 15.30 -11.42 1.25
C SER A 91 13.89 -10.92 1.55
N ASN A 92 12.97 -11.89 1.61
CA ASN A 92 11.79 -11.87 2.46
C ASN A 92 12.14 -11.24 3.82
N LEU A 93 11.42 -10.18 4.19
CA LEU A 93 11.49 -9.61 5.52
C LEU A 93 10.71 -10.55 6.46
N ASN A 94 11.37 -11.61 6.91
CA ASN A 94 10.84 -12.44 7.99
C ASN A 94 10.79 -11.55 9.24
N GLN A 95 9.59 -11.23 9.70
CA GLN A 95 9.42 -10.59 11.00
C GLN A 95 10.08 -11.47 12.07
N PRO A 96 10.90 -10.92 12.98
CA PRO A 96 11.44 -11.70 14.08
C PRO A 96 10.27 -12.16 14.97
N PRO A 97 10.30 -13.40 15.50
CA PRO A 97 9.27 -13.89 16.40
C PRO A 97 9.22 -12.99 17.64
N CYS A 98 8.08 -12.35 17.88
CA CYS A 98 7.84 -11.56 19.08
C CYS A 98 7.84 -12.48 20.30
N THR A 99 8.96 -12.54 21.01
CA THR A 99 9.02 -13.12 22.36
C THR A 99 8.36 -12.13 23.32
N HIS A 100 7.13 -12.44 23.75
CA HIS A 100 6.50 -11.77 24.88
C HIS A 100 7.25 -12.18 26.17
N PRO A 101 7.84 -11.25 26.94
CA PRO A 101 8.35 -11.60 28.26
C PRO A 101 7.17 -11.88 29.20
N ASN A 102 7.07 -13.12 29.68
CA ASN A 102 6.19 -13.50 30.77
C ASN A 102 6.62 -12.72 32.02
N ALA A 103 5.80 -11.75 32.43
CA ALA A 103 6.03 -10.99 33.64
C ALA A 103 5.48 -11.76 34.87
N MET A 104 6.35 -11.82 35.88
CA MET A 104 6.09 -11.95 37.32
C MET A 104 6.08 -13.37 37.94
N LYS A 105 7.23 -13.67 38.55
CA LYS A 105 7.42 -14.62 39.66
C LYS A 105 6.50 -14.25 40.84
N LYS A 106 5.95 -15.26 41.52
CA LYS A 106 5.52 -15.20 42.92
C LYS A 106 6.54 -15.93 43.78
#